data_AF-A0A7L4NR91-F1
#
_entry.id   AF-A0A7L4NR91-F1
#
_cell.length_a   1.000
_cell.length_b   1.000
_cell.length_c   1.000
_cell.angle_alpha   90.00
_cell.angle_beta   90.00
_cell.angle_gamma   90.00
#
_symmetry.space_group_name_H-M   'P 1'
#
loop_
_entity.id
_entity.type
_entity.pdbx_description
1 polymer ?
#
loop_
_entity_poly.entity_id
_entity_poly.type
_entity_poly.pdbx_seq_one_letter_code
_entity_poly.pdbx_strand_id
1 'polypeptide(L)' 'MAATFIGNNTAIQELFIRVSEQFSAMFRRKAFLHWYTGEGMDEMEFSEAEGNTNDLVSEYQQYQ' A
#
# COMPACT_ATOMS: atom_id res chain seq x y z
N MET A 1 -9.70 -32.58 15.25
CA MET A 1 -10.03 -31.28 15.88
C MET A 1 -9.32 -30.21 15.06
N ALA A 2 -10.03 -29.17 14.60
CA ALA A 2 -9.43 -28.07 13.85
C ALA A 2 -9.61 -26.77 14.63
N ALA A 3 -8.64 -25.86 14.53
CA ALA A 3 -8.68 -24.55 15.15
C ALA A 3 -8.22 -23.50 14.12
N THR A 4 -8.79 -22.31 14.21
CA THR A 4 -8.41 -21.14 13.40
C THR A 4 -7.84 -20.08 14.34
N PHE A 5 -6.62 -19.62 14.05
CA PHE A 5 -5.95 -18.56 14.82
C PHE A 5 -6.11 -17.21 14.13
N ILE A 6 -6.42 -16.18 14.92
CA ILE A 6 -6.46 -14.79 14.48
C ILE A 6 -5.45 -14.05 15.34
N GLY A 7 -4.38 -13.54 14.71
CA GLY A 7 -3.33 -12.78 15.37
C GLY A 7 -3.22 -11.38 14.77
N ASN A 8 -3.04 -10.39 15.64
CA ASN A 8 -2.68 -9.03 15.24
C ASN A 8 -1.23 -8.78 15.65
N ASN A 9 -0.35 -8.55 14.68
CA ASN A 9 1.09 -8.38 14.89
C ASN A 9 1.63 -7.29 13.95
N THR A 10 2.56 -6.48 14.45
CA THR A 10 3.23 -5.40 13.68
C THR A 10 3.97 -5.90 12.45
N ALA A 11 4.35 -7.19 12.39
CA ALA A 11 4.96 -7.83 11.22
C ALA A 11 4.14 -7.71 9.92
N ILE A 12 2.84 -7.41 10.00
CA ILE A 12 2.00 -7.13 8.82
C ILE A 12 2.55 -5.96 7.98
N GLN A 13 3.28 -5.02 8.60
CA GLN A 13 3.90 -3.89 7.93
C GLN A 13 4.83 -4.31 6.77
N GLU A 14 5.50 -5.45 6.88
CA GLU A 14 6.42 -5.94 5.84
C GLU A 14 5.69 -6.26 4.53
N LEU A 15 4.43 -6.71 4.63
CA LEU A 15 3.59 -6.93 3.46
C LEU A 15 3.22 -5.60 2.79
N PHE A 16 2.86 -4.59 3.57
CA PHE A 16 2.53 -3.26 3.05
C PHE A 16 3.75 -2.58 2.41
N ILE A 17 4.93 -2.67 3.03
CA ILE A 17 6.18 -2.13 2.48
C ILE A 17 6.46 -2.75 1.10
N ARG A 18 6.37 -4.08 0.98
CA ARG A 18 6.62 -4.76 -0.31
C ARG A 18 5.65 -4.34 -1.41
N VAL A 19 4.37 -4.15 -1.06
CA VAL A 19 3.37 -3.65 -2.02
C VAL A 19 3.65 -2.20 -2.41
N SER A 20 4.00 -1.36 -1.44
CA SER A 20 4.37 0.05 -1.66
C SER A 20 5.58 0.15 -2.60
N GLU A 21 6.64 -0.63 -2.40
CA GLU A 21 7.81 -0.64 -3.29
C GLU A 21 7.47 -1.00 -4.74
N GLN A 22 6.62 -2.01 -4.94
CA GLN A 22 6.16 -2.40 -6.28
C GLN A 22 5.32 -1.29 -6.91
N PHE A 23 4.41 -0.69 -6.13
CA PHE A 23 3.59 0.43 -6.55
C PHE A 23 4.47 1.61 -6.98
N SER A 24 5.40 2.08 -6.14
CA SER A 24 6.27 3.21 -6.46
C SER A 24 7.11 2.94 -7.72
N ALA A 25 7.56 1.70 -7.95
CA ALA A 25 8.30 1.33 -9.15
C ALA A 25 7.47 1.43 -10.44
N MET A 26 6.19 1.05 -10.38
CA MET A 26 5.25 1.16 -11.50
C MET A 26 4.80 2.61 -11.73
N PHE A 27 4.41 3.29 -10.65
CA PHE A 27 3.86 4.64 -10.67
C PHE A 27 4.89 5.66 -11.17
N ARG A 28 6.16 5.54 -10.75
CA ARG A 28 7.27 6.38 -11.25
C ARG A 28 7.44 6.33 -12.78
N ARG A 29 7.09 5.19 -13.40
CA ARG A 29 7.16 4.98 -14.86
C ARG A 29 5.83 5.27 -15.56
N LYS A 30 4.81 5.70 -14.82
CA LYS A 30 3.42 5.82 -15.28
C LYS A 30 2.92 4.54 -15.95
N ALA A 31 3.41 3.39 -15.50
CA ALA A 31 3.05 2.10 -16.08
C ALA A 31 1.58 1.78 -15.73
N PHE A 32 0.80 1.35 -16.72
CA PHE A 32 -0.62 0.99 -16.59
C PHE A 32 -1.57 2.12 -16.15
N LEU A 33 -1.07 3.34 -15.91
CA LEU A 33 -1.84 4.46 -15.37
C LEU A 33 -3.02 4.89 -16.27
N HIS A 34 -2.86 4.79 -17.60
CA HIS A 34 -3.86 5.21 -18.59
C HIS A 34 -5.23 4.51 -18.45
N TRP A 35 -5.27 3.29 -17.92
CA TRP A 35 -6.53 2.58 -17.67
C TRP A 35 -7.35 3.24 -16.57
N TYR A 36 -6.70 3.90 -15.61
CA TYR A 36 -7.37 4.53 -14.48
C TYR A 36 -7.72 5.99 -14.81
N THR A 37 -6.77 6.73 -15.40
CA THR A 37 -7.02 8.12 -15.79
C THR A 37 -8.01 8.24 -16.95
N GLY A 38 -8.10 7.22 -17.81
CA GLY A 38 -9.12 7.13 -18.86
C GLY A 38 -10.55 7.02 -18.34
N GLU A 39 -10.72 6.48 -17.12
CA GLU A 39 -12.02 6.37 -16.43
C GLU A 39 -12.32 7.59 -15.53
N GLY A 40 -11.48 8.64 -15.58
CA GLY A 40 -11.71 9.90 -14.88
C GLY A 40 -11.01 10.03 -13.52
N MET A 41 -10.14 9.10 -13.15
CA MET A 41 -9.34 9.18 -11.92
C MET A 41 -8.19 10.18 -12.06
N ASP A 42 -7.95 11.04 -11.06
CA ASP A 42 -6.79 11.95 -11.05
C ASP A 42 -5.51 11.20 -10.63
N GLU A 43 -4.38 11.53 -11.27
CA GLU A 43 -3.07 11.00 -10.89
C GLU A 43 -2.70 11.40 -9.43
N MET A 44 -3.23 12.51 -8.92
CA MET A 44 -3.03 12.95 -7.54
C MET A 44 -3.64 11.97 -6.53
N GLU A 45 -4.77 11.34 -6.83
CA GLU A 45 -5.43 10.38 -5.92
C GLU A 45 -4.53 9.17 -5.61
N PHE A 46 -3.70 8.76 -6.58
CA PHE A 46 -2.69 7.70 -6.37
C PHE A 46 -1.62 8.12 -5.36
N SER A 47 -1.17 9.37 -5.43
CA SER A 47 -0.14 9.90 -4.53
C SER A 47 -0.70 10.07 -3.11
N GLU A 48 -1.96 10.47 -2.99
CA GLU A 48 -2.66 10.55 -1.70
C GLU A 48 -2.81 9.17 -1.06
N ALA A 49 -3.23 8.15 -1.84
CA ALA A 49 -3.35 6.79 -1.34
C ALA A 49 -2.00 6.15 -0.95
N GLU A 50 -0.93 6.45 -1.70
CA GLU A 50 0.44 6.05 -1.34
C GLU A 50 0.86 6.69 -0.02
N GLY A 51 0.57 7.99 0.17
CA GLY A 51 0.80 8.71 1.43
C GLY A 51 0.11 8.05 2.62
N ASN A 52 -1.20 7.78 2.50
CA ASN A 52 -1.96 7.11 3.57
C ASN A 52 -1.42 5.73 3.92
N THR A 53 -0.92 4.98 2.93
CA THR A 53 -0.31 3.66 3.16
C THR A 53 1.02 3.80 3.91
N ASN A 54 1.82 4.82 3.59
CA ASN A 54 3.07 5.08 4.30
C ASN A 54 2.83 5.54 5.75
N ASP A 55 1.78 6.31 5.99
CA ASP A 55 1.36 6.68 7.35
C ASP A 55 0.95 5.44 8.16
N LEU A 56 0.15 4.54 7.58
CA LEU A 56 -0.22 3.26 8.22
C LEU A 56 1.01 2.41 8.58
N VAL A 57 1.99 2.30 7.67
CA VAL A 57 3.24 1.59 7.95
C VAL A 57 3.98 2.26 9.11
N SER A 58 4.03 3.59 9.13
CA SER A 58 4.70 4.37 10.17
C SER A 58 4.04 4.15 11.54
N GLU A 59 2.71 4.02 11.60
CA GLU A 59 1.99 3.66 12.82
C GLU A 59 2.42 2.29 13.36
N TYR A 60 2.58 1.26 12.51
CA TYR A 60 3.08 -0.04 12.95
C TYR A 60 4.52 0.01 13.47
N GLN A 61 5.39 0.82 12.84
CA GLN A 61 6.77 1.00 13.27
C GLN A 61 6.89 1.72 14.62
N GLN A 62 5.95 2.62 14.93
CA GLN A 62 5.94 3.35 16.20
C GLN A 62 5.73 2.42 17.41
N TYR A 63 5.02 1.30 17.23
CA TYR A 63 4.68 0.35 18.29
C TYR A 63 5.52 -0.94 18.26
N GLN A 64 6.58 -0.99 17.45
CA GLN A 64 7.54 -2.09 17.40
C GLN A 64 8.62 -1.97 18.49
#